data_AF-A0A2R6H8L0-F1
#
_entry.id   AF-A0A2R6H8L0-F1
#
_cell.length_a   1.000
_cell.length_b   1.000
_cell.length_c   1.000
_cell.angle_alpha   90.00
_cell.angle_beta   90.00
_cell.angle_gamma   90.00
#
_symmetry.space_group_name_H-M   'P 1'
#
loop_
_entity.id
_entity.type
_entity.pdbx_description
1 polymer ?
#
loop_
_entity_poly.entity_id
_entity_poly.type
_entity_poly.pdbx_seq_one_letter_code
_entity_poly.pdbx_strand_id
1 'polypeptide(L)'
;MTKGDVGWPKRPPATVACPECSAEIFQYRPHGTLNCPECYVQRSSEEFSALELLYLTCPVCRERMEHGRRHPQQFDVPEWATCRSCWYHWEFEHF
;
A
#
# COMPACT_ATOMS: atom_id res chain seq x y z
N MET A 1 11.85 19.96 -7.35
CA MET A 1 10.97 19.01 -8.04
C MET A 1 10.51 17.99 -7.01
N THR A 2 9.28 18.09 -6.53
CA THR A 2 8.65 17.07 -5.70
C THR A 2 8.61 15.77 -6.50
N LYS A 3 9.35 14.75 -6.05
CA LYS A 3 9.22 13.39 -6.61
C LYS A 3 7.89 12.85 -6.13
N GLY A 4 6.92 12.67 -7.01
CA GLY A 4 5.65 12.10 -6.62
C GLY A 4 5.00 11.36 -7.76
N ASP A 5 4.12 10.44 -7.39
CA ASP A 5 3.31 9.66 -8.33
C ASP A 5 1.83 9.80 -8.00
N VAL A 6 1.00 9.58 -9.01
CA VAL A 6 -0.45 9.69 -8.92
C VAL A 6 -1.07 8.42 -9.47
N GLY A 7 -2.17 7.98 -8.86
CA GLY A 7 -2.99 6.87 -9.30
C GLY A 7 -2.62 5.52 -8.67
N TRP A 8 -3.61 4.62 -8.62
CA TRP A 8 -3.48 3.29 -8.02
C TRP A 8 -2.37 2.43 -8.62
N PRO A 9 -2.15 2.39 -9.96
CA PRO A 9 -1.09 1.55 -10.54
C PRO A 9 0.32 1.94 -10.10
N LYS A 10 0.50 3.16 -9.58
CA LYS A 10 1.78 3.68 -9.07
C LYS A 10 1.85 3.73 -7.54
N ARG A 11 0.89 3.09 -6.85
CA ARG A 11 0.88 3.04 -5.38
C ARG A 11 2.21 2.49 -4.84
N PRO A 12 2.77 3.11 -3.78
CA PRO A 12 3.98 2.62 -3.11
C PRO A 12 3.85 1.16 -2.67
N PRO A 13 4.94 0.39 -2.55
CA PRO A 13 4.88 -0.94 -1.97
C PRO A 13 4.13 -0.96 -0.62
N ALA A 14 3.30 -1.97 -0.40
CA ALA A 14 2.55 -2.14 0.86
C ALA A 14 3.06 -3.33 1.65
N THR A 15 2.88 -3.24 2.96
CA THR A 15 2.84 -4.42 3.83
C THR A 15 1.45 -4.52 4.44
N VAL A 16 0.80 -5.67 4.27
CA VAL A 16 -0.53 -5.98 4.81
C VAL A 16 -0.45 -7.16 5.77
N ALA A 17 -1.41 -7.30 6.67
CA ALA A 17 -1.51 -8.48 7.51
C ALA A 17 -2.15 -9.64 6.75
N CYS A 18 -1.59 -10.83 6.90
CA CYS A 18 -2.20 -12.06 6.41
C CYS A 18 -3.50 -12.35 7.19
N PRO A 19 -4.63 -12.59 6.51
CA PRO A 19 -5.90 -12.83 7.20
C PRO A 19 -5.96 -14.18 7.93
N GLU A 20 -5.09 -15.14 7.57
CA GLU A 20 -5.10 -16.49 8.14
C GLU A 20 -4.17 -16.66 9.35
N CYS A 21 -3.04 -15.95 9.36
CA CYS A 21 -1.98 -16.15 10.36
C CYS A 21 -1.35 -14.85 10.89
N SER A 22 -1.88 -13.69 10.49
CA SER A 22 -1.41 -12.35 10.90
C SER A 22 0.03 -12.00 10.52
N ALA A 23 0.74 -12.87 9.80
CA ALA A 23 2.07 -12.58 9.29
C ALA A 23 2.07 -11.41 8.28
N GLU A 24 3.19 -10.69 8.19
CA GLU A 24 3.34 -9.58 7.25
C GLU A 24 3.49 -10.09 5.81
N ILE A 25 2.70 -9.53 4.89
CA ILE A 25 2.79 -9.79 3.45
C ILE A 25 3.26 -8.53 2.74
N PHE A 26 4.43 -8.59 2.11
CA PHE A 26 4.96 -7.49 1.31
C PHE A 26 4.46 -7.56 -0.14
N GLN A 27 3.74 -6.54 -0.58
CA GLN A 27 3.29 -6.36 -1.96
C GLN A 27 4.14 -5.27 -2.65
N TYR A 28 5.06 -5.70 -3.52
CA TYR A 28 5.97 -4.78 -4.21
C TYR A 28 5.28 -3.91 -5.27
N ARG A 29 4.33 -4.47 -6.03
CA ARG A 29 3.54 -3.76 -7.05
C ARG A 29 2.05 -3.87 -6.77
N PRO A 30 1.23 -2.86 -7.11
CA PRO A 30 -0.21 -2.87 -6.78
C PRO A 30 -1.00 -4.03 -7.42
N HIS A 31 -0.60 -4.48 -8.60
CA HIS A 31 -1.21 -5.61 -9.32
C HIS A 31 -0.56 -6.97 -9.03
N GLY A 32 0.37 -7.03 -8.06
CA GLY A 32 1.03 -8.27 -7.69
C GLY A 32 0.13 -9.13 -6.78
N THR A 33 0.19 -10.44 -6.94
CA THR A 33 -0.41 -11.38 -5.99
C THR A 33 0.21 -11.21 -4.60
N LEU A 34 -0.61 -11.34 -3.57
CA LEU A 34 -0.24 -11.29 -2.17
C LEU A 34 -0.04 -12.72 -1.67
N ASN A 35 1.23 -13.12 -1.50
CA ASN A 35 1.59 -14.46 -1.07
C ASN A 35 2.14 -14.39 0.36
N CYS A 36 1.43 -15.01 1.31
CA CYS A 36 1.92 -15.07 2.68
C CYS A 36 3.19 -15.92 2.77
N PRO A 37 4.30 -15.41 3.35
CA PRO A 37 5.54 -16.19 3.46
C PRO A 37 5.44 -17.32 4.50
N GLU A 38 4.52 -17.23 5.44
CA GLU A 38 4.39 -18.20 6.55
C GLU A 38 3.42 -19.34 6.24
N CYS A 39 2.19 -19.02 5.79
CA CYS A 39 1.15 -20.03 5.54
C CYS A 39 0.89 -20.29 4.05
N TYR A 40 1.61 -19.62 3.14
CA TYR A 40 1.52 -19.78 1.68
C TYR A 40 0.14 -19.50 1.06
N VAL A 41 -0.79 -18.94 1.84
CA VAL A 41 -2.07 -18.49 1.31
C VAL A 41 -1.85 -17.38 0.28
N GLN A 42 -2.55 -17.47 -0.84
CA GLN A 42 -2.52 -16.46 -1.90
C GLN A 42 -3.80 -15.63 -1.88
N ARG A 43 -3.65 -14.34 -2.13
CA ARG A 43 -4.73 -13.38 -2.38
C ARG A 43 -4.43 -12.62 -3.66
N SER A 44 -5.47 -12.35 -4.43
CA SER A 44 -5.35 -11.54 -5.64
C SER A 44 -5.12 -10.07 -5.29
N SER A 45 -4.69 -9.26 -6.26
CA SER A 45 -4.51 -7.82 -6.04
C SER A 45 -5.82 -7.09 -5.78
N GLU A 46 -6.93 -7.62 -6.30
CA GLU A 46 -8.28 -7.09 -6.12
C GLU A 46 -8.77 -7.26 -4.68
N GLU A 47 -8.27 -8.27 -3.97
CA GLU A 47 -8.60 -8.51 -2.56
C GLU A 47 -7.85 -7.57 -1.60
N PHE A 48 -6.93 -6.73 -2.09
CA PHE A 48 -6.11 -5.85 -1.26
C PHE A 48 -6.93 -4.98 -0.30
N SER A 49 -8.04 -4.40 -0.76
CA SER A 49 -8.88 -3.51 0.05
C SER A 49 -9.56 -4.21 1.23
N ALA A 50 -9.66 -5.54 1.19
CA ALA A 50 -10.21 -6.34 2.28
C ALA A 50 -9.15 -6.72 3.34
N LEU A 51 -7.86 -6.46 3.07
CA LEU A 51 -6.77 -6.77 3.98
C LEU A 51 -6.40 -5.57 4.85
N GLU A 52 -5.94 -5.86 6.06
CA GLU A 52 -5.43 -4.83 6.96
C GLU A 52 -4.09 -4.29 6.43
N LEU A 53 -4.08 -3.03 5.99
CA LEU A 53 -2.85 -2.33 5.64
C LEU A 53 -2.08 -1.93 6.90
N LEU A 54 -0.87 -2.48 7.05
CA LEU A 54 0.02 -2.16 8.17
C LEU A 54 0.83 -0.90 7.90
N TYR A 55 1.45 -0.80 6.72
CA TYR A 55 2.17 0.40 6.29
C TYR A 55 2.47 0.42 4.79
N LEU A 56 2.72 1.62 4.27
CA LEU A 56 3.31 1.84 2.95
C LEU A 56 4.81 2.11 3.07
N THR A 57 5.59 1.59 2.12
CA THR A 57 7.05 1.73 2.06
C THR A 57 7.44 2.69 0.94
N CYS A 58 8.28 3.68 1.24
CA CYS A 58 8.74 4.64 0.25
C CYS A 58 9.55 3.95 -0.86
N PRO A 59 9.18 4.11 -2.15
CA PRO A 59 9.90 3.47 -3.24
C PRO A 59 11.29 4.08 -3.47
N VAL A 60 11.58 5.25 -2.90
CA VAL A 60 12.84 5.97 -3.06
C VAL A 60 13.85 5.60 -1.97
N CYS A 61 13.47 5.75 -0.70
CA CYS A 61 14.39 5.57 0.44
C CYS A 61 14.07 4.36 1.32
N ARG A 62 13.00 3.60 1.02
CA ARG A 62 12.55 2.40 1.76
C ARG A 62 12.06 2.64 3.19
N GLU A 63 11.93 3.90 3.60
CA GLU A 63 11.32 4.28 4.88
C GLU A 63 9.81 4.07 4.88
N ARG A 64 9.23 3.87 6.07
CA ARG A 64 7.78 3.84 6.24
C ARG A 64 7.17 5.21 5.94
N MET A 65 6.08 5.21 5.20
CA MET A 65 5.36 6.42 4.82
C MET A 65 4.21 6.68 5.76
N GLU A 66 3.95 7.95 6.05
CA GLU A 66 2.68 8.37 6.62
C GLU A 66 1.61 8.28 5.54
N HIS A 67 0.45 7.70 5.85
CA HIS A 67 -0.62 7.51 4.88
C HIS A 67 -1.98 7.67 5.54
N GLY A 68 -3.02 7.86 4.73
CA GLY A 68 -4.36 8.00 5.26
C GLY A 68 -5.44 7.96 4.19
N ARG A 69 -6.68 8.08 4.66
CA ARG A 69 -7.90 8.20 3.85
C ARG A 69 -8.48 9.60 4.02
N ARG A 70 -8.83 10.25 2.92
CA ARG A 70 -9.55 11.54 2.93
C ARG A 70 -11.06 11.31 2.97
N HIS A 71 -11.54 10.25 2.32
CA HIS A 71 -12.93 9.86 2.18
C HIS A 71 -13.14 8.41 2.68
N PRO A 72 -13.08 8.18 4.00
CA PRO A 72 -13.12 6.83 4.56
C PRO A 72 -14.45 6.10 4.33
N GLN A 73 -15.54 6.79 3.98
CA GLN A 73 -16.83 6.18 3.62
C GLN A 73 -16.92 5.81 2.13
N GLN A 74 -15.96 6.22 1.29
CA GLN A 74 -15.96 5.97 -0.15
C GLN A 74 -14.88 4.95 -0.56
N PHE A 75 -13.75 4.96 0.14
CA PHE A 75 -12.61 4.11 -0.19
C PHE A 75 -12.10 3.34 1.04
N ASP A 76 -11.90 2.05 0.86
CA ASP A 76 -11.27 1.16 1.85
C ASP A 76 -9.75 1.08 1.72
N VAL A 77 -9.18 1.84 0.78
CA VAL A 77 -7.74 1.89 0.50
C VAL A 77 -7.17 3.26 0.90
N PRO A 78 -5.86 3.37 1.20
CA PRO A 78 -5.23 4.67 1.43
C PRO A 78 -5.36 5.55 0.18
N GLU A 79 -5.63 6.84 0.40
CA GLU A 79 -5.79 7.83 -0.67
C GLU A 79 -4.56 8.72 -0.85
N TRP A 80 -3.64 8.70 0.11
CA TRP A 80 -2.39 9.44 0.01
C TRP A 80 -1.31 8.78 0.87
N ALA A 81 -0.06 9.04 0.51
CA ALA A 81 1.09 8.65 1.31
C ALA A 81 2.22 9.66 1.15
N THR A 82 2.85 10.07 2.25
CA THR A 82 4.00 10.99 2.25
C THR A 82 5.17 10.38 3.02
N CYS A 83 6.33 10.34 2.38
CA CYS A 83 7.58 10.01 3.05
C CYS A 83 8.16 11.26 3.71
N ARG A 84 8.31 11.25 5.04
CA ARG A 84 8.89 12.38 5.79
C ARG A 84 10.40 12.51 5.61
N SER A 85 11.10 11.46 5.16
CA SER A 85 12.56 11.45 5.02
C SER A 85 13.03 12.06 3.70
N CYS A 86 12.38 11.74 2.58
CA CYS A 86 12.77 12.25 1.25
C CYS A 86 11.70 13.10 0.56
N TRP A 87 10.59 13.38 1.24
CA TRP A 87 9.46 14.17 0.74
C TRP A 87 8.81 13.62 -0.53
N TYR A 88 8.99 12.33 -0.81
CA TYR A 88 8.22 11.65 -1.84
C TYR A 88 6.74 11.60 -1.43
N HIS A 89 5.85 11.93 -2.36
CA HIS A 89 4.41 11.95 -2.14
C HIS A 89 3.68 11.15 -3.20
N TRP A 90 2.73 10.33 -2.77
CA TRP A 90 1.82 9.61 -3.65
C TRP A 90 0.37 10.03 -3.34
N GLU A 91 -0.42 10.22 -4.40
CA GLU A 91 -1.86 10.45 -4.30
C GLU A 91 -2.65 9.43 -5.09
N PHE A 92 -3.78 9.04 -4.53
CA PHE A 92 -4.80 8.29 -5.24
C PHE A 92 -5.55 9.21 -6.20
N GLU A 93 -5.77 8.73 -7.42
CA GLU A 93 -6.50 9.45 -8.45
C GLU A 93 -7.98 9.05 -8.36
N HIS A 94 -8.84 10.02 -8.09
CA HIS A 94 -10.30 9.85 -8.16
C HIS A 94 -10.73 10.08 -9.61
N PHE A 95 -11.33 9.07 -10.24
CA PHE A 95 -11.91 9.17 -11.59
C PHE A 95 -13.40 9.46 -11.53
#